data_AF-A0A401MMG7-F1
#
_entry.id   AF-A0A401MMG7-F1
#
_cell.length_a   1.000
_cell.length_b   1.000
_cell.length_c   1.000
_cell.angle_alpha   90.00
_cell.angle_beta   90.00
_cell.angle_gamma   90.00
#
_symmetry.space_group_name_H-M   'P 1'
#
loop_
_entity.id
_entity.type
_entity.pdbx_description
1 polymer ?
#
loop_
_entity_poly.entity_id
_entity_poly.type
_entity_poly.pdbx_seq_one_letter_code
_entity_poly.pdbx_strand_id
1 'polypeptide(L)'
;MRIMNTNTLERAAVPSLAAGLLLAAFAAPAAAQAPSDSTATRVGNAVTITVRGETPNPVKMRVDSSGSLIIEDSAGITAGPGCTRSGTGNTAVNCGPASTVTRLSVALAGKA
;
A
#
# COMPACT_ATOMS: atom_id res chain seq x y z
N MET A 1 23.80 -21.14 23.68
CA MET A 1 22.85 -22.29 23.65
C MET A 1 21.44 -21.72 23.71
N ARG A 2 20.63 -22.03 22.69
CA ARG A 2 19.15 -21.90 22.49
C ARG A 2 18.31 -21.41 23.70
N ILE A 3 17.20 -20.64 23.62
CA ILE A 3 16.22 -20.30 22.56
C ILE A 3 15.10 -19.40 23.17
N MET A 4 14.37 -18.68 22.31
CA MET A 4 13.04 -18.00 22.45
C MET A 4 12.87 -16.81 23.40
N ASN A 5 12.48 -15.67 22.83
CA ASN A 5 11.59 -14.72 23.50
C ASN A 5 10.33 -14.54 22.64
N THR A 6 9.30 -15.33 22.96
CA THR A 6 7.93 -15.21 22.45
C THR A 6 7.29 -13.96 23.05
N ASN A 7 7.10 -12.90 22.25
CA ASN A 7 6.29 -11.75 22.65
C ASN A 7 4.80 -12.07 22.48
N THR A 8 4.30 -12.95 23.33
CA THR A 8 2.86 -13.12 23.55
C THR A 8 2.41 -11.99 24.47
N LEU A 9 1.94 -10.87 23.92
CA LEU A 9 1.29 -9.84 24.73
C LEU A 9 -0.11 -10.32 25.12
N GLU A 10 -0.20 -10.94 26.30
CA GLU A 10 -1.47 -11.17 27.00
C GLU A 10 -1.81 -10.02 27.96
N ARG A 11 -3.12 -9.76 28.04
CA ARG A 11 -3.89 -8.90 28.97
C ARG A 11 -3.88 -7.39 28.74
N ALA A 12 -4.96 -6.93 28.08
CA ALA A 12 -5.64 -5.72 28.52
C ALA A 12 -6.81 -6.13 29.42
N ALA A 13 -6.70 -5.73 30.69
CA ALA A 13 -7.69 -5.91 31.75
C ALA A 13 -9.07 -5.40 31.32
N VAL A 14 -10.12 -6.19 31.57
CA VAL A 14 -11.51 -5.78 31.42
C VAL A 14 -12.00 -5.29 32.78
N PRO A 15 -12.21 -3.98 33.00
CA PRO A 15 -13.02 -3.54 34.12
C PRO A 15 -14.49 -3.78 33.75
N SER A 16 -15.12 -4.71 34.46
CA SER A 16 -16.57 -4.91 34.47
C SER A 16 -17.26 -3.73 35.16
N LEU A 17 -17.86 -2.82 34.39
CA LEU A 17 -18.79 -1.81 34.88
C LEU A 17 -20.04 -1.75 33.98
N ALA A 18 -21.09 -2.35 34.52
CA ALA A 18 -22.51 -2.01 34.43
C ALA A 18 -23.03 -1.16 33.25
N ALA A 19 -23.96 -1.79 32.52
CA ALA A 19 -25.26 -1.26 32.09
C ALA A 19 -25.35 0.25 31.79
N GLY A 20 -25.50 0.58 30.50
CA GLY A 20 -25.90 1.91 30.08
C GLY A 20 -26.10 1.97 28.58
N LEU A 21 -27.35 1.87 28.17
CA LEU A 21 -27.88 2.21 26.85
C LEU A 21 -27.14 3.41 26.25
N LEU A 22 -26.60 3.29 25.03
CA LEU A 22 -26.48 4.34 24.00
C LEU A 22 -25.79 3.70 22.79
N LEU A 23 -26.57 3.32 21.77
CA LEU A 23 -26.05 2.97 20.44
C LEU A 23 -25.50 4.23 19.77
N ALA A 24 -24.32 4.68 20.21
CA ALA A 24 -23.46 5.49 19.37
C ALA A 24 -22.70 4.50 18.49
N ALA A 25 -23.16 4.34 17.25
CA ALA A 25 -22.40 3.67 16.21
C ALA A 25 -21.11 4.45 16.02
N PHE A 26 -20.08 4.10 16.78
CA PHE A 26 -18.71 4.49 16.50
C PHE A 26 -18.36 3.83 15.18
N ALA A 27 -18.54 4.58 14.09
CA ALA A 27 -17.79 4.39 12.87
C ALA A 27 -16.32 4.35 13.32
N ALA A 28 -15.79 3.14 13.47
CA ALA A 28 -14.38 2.93 13.72
C ALA A 28 -13.66 3.80 12.68
N PRO A 29 -12.77 4.71 13.09
CA PRO A 29 -11.99 5.45 12.12
C PRO A 29 -11.33 4.39 11.26
N ALA A 30 -11.68 4.37 9.97
CA ALA A 30 -10.97 3.57 8.99
C ALA A 30 -9.50 3.94 9.23
N ALA A 31 -8.72 2.98 9.72
CA ALA A 31 -7.31 3.15 9.91
C ALA A 31 -6.80 3.71 8.58
N ALA A 32 -6.45 5.00 8.57
CA ALA A 32 -5.81 5.62 7.45
C ALA A 32 -4.50 4.87 7.33
N GLN A 33 -4.51 3.87 6.45
CA GLN A 33 -3.35 3.03 6.18
C GLN A 33 -2.25 4.01 5.82
N ALA A 34 -1.22 4.06 6.66
CA ALA A 34 -0.10 4.98 6.50
C ALA A 34 0.33 4.97 5.01
N PRO A 35 0.59 6.14 4.42
CA PRO A 35 0.93 6.22 3.00
C PRO A 35 2.07 5.26 2.73
N SER A 36 1.79 4.31 1.84
CA SER A 36 2.69 3.22 1.58
C SER A 36 3.97 3.74 0.93
N ASP A 37 5.06 3.08 1.29
CA ASP A 37 6.44 3.49 1.04
C ASP A 37 6.83 3.50 -0.46
N SER A 38 6.16 2.72 -1.31
CA SER A 38 6.37 2.74 -2.77
C SER A 38 5.56 3.86 -3.45
N THR A 39 6.10 4.45 -4.51
CA THR A 39 5.43 5.49 -5.31
C THR A 39 5.53 5.19 -6.80
N ALA A 40 4.43 5.34 -7.55
CA ALA A 40 4.48 5.31 -9.01
C ALA A 40 4.13 6.68 -9.58
N THR A 41 4.89 7.10 -10.59
CA THR A 41 4.65 8.35 -11.32
C THR A 41 4.77 8.10 -12.81
N ARG A 42 4.06 8.91 -13.58
CA ARG A 42 4.13 8.92 -15.02
C ARG A 42 4.33 10.34 -15.53
N VAL A 43 5.33 10.52 -16.38
CA VAL A 43 5.59 11.77 -17.09
C VAL A 43 5.75 11.44 -18.58
N GLY A 44 4.81 11.90 -19.39
CA GLY A 44 4.75 11.55 -20.82
C GLY A 44 4.68 10.03 -21.04
N ASN A 45 5.69 9.49 -21.72
CA ASN A 45 5.77 8.08 -22.12
C ASN A 45 6.66 7.25 -21.17
N ALA A 46 7.06 7.83 -20.03
CA ALA A 46 7.90 7.19 -19.04
C ALA A 46 7.15 6.99 -17.72
N VAL A 47 7.26 5.79 -17.16
CA VAL A 47 6.71 5.44 -15.85
C VAL A 47 7.87 5.12 -14.91
N THR A 48 7.90 5.79 -13.77
CA THR A 48 8.90 5.59 -12.73
C THR A 48 8.24 5.01 -11.49
N ILE A 49 8.74 3.86 -11.06
CA ILE A 49 8.35 3.20 -9.80
C ILE A 49 9.50 3.34 -8.82
N THR A 50 9.26 4.03 -7.73
CA THR A 50 10.17 4.08 -6.58
C THR A 50 9.66 3.08 -5.56
N VAL A 51 10.37 1.96 -5.41
CA VAL A 51 10.05 0.93 -4.43
C VAL A 51 10.81 1.24 -3.15
N ARG A 52 10.13 1.22 -2.02
CA ARG A 52 10.79 1.35 -0.72
C ARG A 52 10.37 0.17 0.14
N GLY A 53 11.36 -0.48 0.72
CA GLY A 53 11.16 -1.65 1.55
C GLY A 53 12.47 -2.05 2.23
N GLU A 54 12.36 -2.42 3.50
CA GLU A 54 13.48 -2.97 4.29
C GLU A 54 13.57 -4.50 4.15
N THR A 55 12.57 -5.11 3.50
CA THR A 55 12.40 -6.54 3.28
C THR A 55 12.05 -6.84 1.82
N PRO A 56 12.29 -8.08 1.32
CA PRO A 56 11.92 -8.47 -0.03
C PRO A 56 10.41 -8.26 -0.27
N ASN A 57 10.06 -7.27 -1.10
CA ASN A 57 8.68 -6.94 -1.46
C ASN A 57 8.52 -7.01 -2.99
N PRO A 58 7.84 -8.03 -3.53
CA PRO A 58 7.67 -8.17 -4.97
C PRO A 58 6.62 -7.18 -5.50
N VAL A 59 7.06 -6.16 -6.22
CA VAL A 59 6.19 -5.26 -6.98
C VAL A 59 5.77 -5.92 -8.29
N LYS A 60 4.47 -5.93 -8.57
CA LYS A 60 3.91 -6.51 -9.78
C LYS A 60 3.51 -5.42 -10.75
N MET A 61 3.76 -5.66 -12.03
CA MET A 61 3.32 -4.79 -13.11
C MET A 61 2.54 -5.63 -14.10
N ARG A 62 1.35 -5.17 -14.49
CA ARG A 62 0.49 -5.87 -15.44
C ARG A 62 -0.25 -4.88 -16.33
N VAL A 63 -0.69 -5.36 -17.48
CA VAL A 63 -1.64 -4.65 -18.32
C VAL A 63 -3.01 -5.25 -18.05
N ASP A 64 -3.98 -4.41 -17.71
CA ASP A 64 -5.36 -4.88 -17.49
C ASP A 64 -6.06 -5.17 -18.81
N SER A 65 -7.27 -5.72 -18.74
CA SER A 65 -8.09 -6.02 -19.92
C SER A 65 -8.44 -4.77 -20.74
N SER A 66 -8.37 -3.59 -20.14
CA SER A 66 -8.59 -2.29 -20.79
C SER A 66 -7.34 -1.74 -21.49
N GLY A 67 -6.20 -2.42 -21.40
CA GLY A 67 -4.92 -1.98 -21.98
C GLY A 67 -4.16 -0.96 -21.12
N SER A 68 -4.55 -0.76 -19.86
CA SER A 68 -3.90 0.15 -18.93
C SER A 68 -2.78 -0.55 -18.15
N LEU A 69 -1.68 0.15 -17.92
CA LEU A 69 -0.58 -0.31 -17.06
C LEU A 69 -0.99 -0.14 -15.60
N ILE A 70 -1.10 -1.27 -14.90
CA ILE A 70 -1.38 -1.36 -13.48
C ILE A 70 -0.10 -1.78 -12.75
N ILE A 71 0.23 -1.06 -11.68
CA ILE A 71 1.34 -1.39 -10.77
C ILE A 71 0.73 -1.74 -9.43
N GLU A 72 1.17 -2.85 -8.86
CA GLU A 72 0.66 -3.39 -7.61
C GLU A 72 1.80 -3.66 -6.63
N ASP A 73 1.59 -3.27 -5.38
CA ASP A 73 2.51 -3.48 -4.27
C ASP A 73 1.70 -3.92 -3.06
N SER A 74 2.07 -5.05 -2.44
CA SER A 74 1.38 -5.58 -1.26
C SER A 74 1.66 -4.82 0.03
N ALA A 75 2.83 -4.17 0.16
CA ALA A 75 3.12 -3.20 1.22
C ALA A 75 2.41 -1.86 0.95
N GLY A 76 2.02 -1.68 -0.31
CA GLY A 76 1.16 -0.64 -0.83
C GLY A 76 1.93 0.39 -1.67
N ILE A 77 1.17 1.23 -2.37
CA ILE A 77 1.71 2.15 -3.35
C ILE A 77 0.89 3.45 -3.42
N THR A 78 1.64 4.55 -3.47
CA THR A 78 1.11 5.90 -3.65
C THR A 78 1.10 6.26 -5.13
N ALA A 79 -0.05 6.74 -5.62
CA ALA A 79 -0.17 7.29 -6.97
C ALA A 79 0.37 8.73 -6.98
N GLY A 80 1.47 8.96 -7.67
CA GLY A 80 1.94 10.31 -7.96
C GLY A 80 1.46 10.79 -9.34
N PRO A 81 2.02 11.90 -9.86
CA PRO A 81 1.55 12.53 -11.09
C PRO A 81 1.42 11.55 -12.26
N GLY A 82 0.34 11.66 -13.03
CA GLY A 82 0.08 10.81 -14.20
C GLY A 82 -0.34 9.37 -13.90
N CYS A 83 -0.39 8.98 -12.62
CA CYS A 83 -1.01 7.74 -12.18
C CYS A 83 -2.22 8.05 -11.30
N THR A 84 -3.20 7.15 -11.31
CA THR A 84 -4.41 7.24 -10.50
C THR A 84 -4.57 5.99 -9.66
N ARG A 85 -5.36 6.07 -8.60
CA ARG A 85 -5.63 4.92 -7.75
C ARG A 85 -6.44 3.86 -8.49
N SER A 86 -6.09 2.59 -8.35
CA SER A 86 -6.85 1.47 -8.91
C SER A 86 -7.39 0.59 -7.79
N GLY A 87 -8.69 0.30 -7.81
CA GLY A 87 -9.39 -0.45 -6.76
C GLY A 87 -9.67 0.37 -5.48
N THR A 88 -10.13 -0.33 -4.45
CA THR A 88 -10.55 0.26 -3.16
C THR A 88 -9.46 0.28 -2.09
N GLY A 89 -8.32 -0.39 -2.32
CA GLY A 89 -7.22 -0.51 -1.36
C GLY A 89 -5.99 0.36 -1.68
N ASN A 90 -4.97 0.31 -0.80
CA ASN A 90 -3.69 1.00 -0.95
C ASN A 90 -2.65 0.31 -1.83
N THR A 91 -3.03 -0.70 -2.60
CA THR A 91 -2.09 -1.66 -3.17
C THR A 91 -1.97 -1.61 -4.69
N ALA A 92 -2.75 -0.79 -5.39
CA ALA A 92 -2.72 -0.74 -6.84
C ALA A 92 -2.91 0.68 -7.39
N VAL A 93 -2.19 0.97 -8.47
CA VAL A 93 -2.27 2.24 -9.21
C VAL A 93 -2.30 1.99 -10.70
N ASN A 94 -3.08 2.79 -11.42
CA ASN A 94 -3.19 2.79 -12.86
C ASN A 94 -2.38 3.96 -13.43
N CYS A 95 -1.37 3.69 -14.25
CA CYS A 95 -0.54 4.71 -14.89
C CYS A 95 -0.95 4.96 -16.36
N GLY A 96 -2.22 4.71 -16.69
CA GLY A 96 -2.80 4.96 -18.00
C GLY A 96 -2.44 3.89 -19.04
N PRO A 97 -2.70 4.16 -20.34
CA PRO A 97 -2.59 3.15 -21.40
C PRO A 97 -1.15 2.68 -21.59
N ALA A 98 -0.94 1.36 -21.51
CA ALA A 98 0.36 0.71 -21.65
C ALA A 98 0.96 0.94 -23.06
N SER A 99 0.11 1.06 -24.08
CA SER A 99 0.50 1.30 -25.49
C SER A 99 1.30 2.59 -25.69
N THR A 100 1.21 3.53 -24.75
CA THR A 100 1.90 4.82 -24.80
C THR A 100 3.11 4.87 -23.88
N VAL A 101 3.36 3.82 -23.09
CA VAL A 101 4.51 3.71 -22.20
C VAL A 101 5.65 3.04 -22.96
N THR A 102 6.69 3.81 -23.24
CA THR A 102 7.89 3.33 -23.95
C THR A 102 9.08 3.08 -23.02
N ARG A 103 8.99 3.58 -21.78
CA ARG A 103 10.05 3.48 -20.77
C ARG A 103 9.47 3.16 -19.41
N LEU A 104 10.00 2.12 -18.77
CA LEU A 104 9.78 1.84 -17.36
C LEU A 104 11.10 1.97 -16.62
N SER A 105 11.10 2.72 -15.53
CA SER A 105 12.23 2.89 -14.63
C SER A 105 11.82 2.40 -13.24
N VAL A 106 12.58 1.48 -12.67
CA VAL A 106 12.37 1.00 -11.31
C VAL A 106 13.58 1.44 -10.48
N ALA A 107 13.32 2.20 -9.42
CA ALA A 107 14.32 2.65 -8.47
C ALA A 107 14.02 2.10 -7.09
N LEU A 108 15.05 1.70 -6.35
CA LEU A 108 14.92 1.45 -4.93
C LEU A 108 15.20 2.77 -4.21
N ALA A 109 14.27 3.22 -3.36
CA ALA A 109 14.56 4.32 -2.45
C ALA A 109 15.57 3.81 -1.42
N GLY A 110 16.78 4.35 -1.46
CA GLY A 110 17.78 4.10 -0.44
C GLY A 110 17.26 4.50 0.95
N LYS A 111 17.61 3.70 1.95
CA LYS A 111 17.43 4.04 3.36
C LYS A 111 18.44 5.15 3.68
N ALA A 112 17.95 6.33 4.05
CA ALA A 112 18.79 7.44 4.51
C ALA A 112 19.39 7.13 5.89
#